data_AF-A0A1H2ASN9-F1
#
_entry.id   AF-A0A1H2ASN9-F1
#
_cell.length_a   1.000
_cell.length_b   1.000
_cell.length_c   1.000
_cell.angle_alpha   90.00
_cell.angle_beta   90.00
_cell.angle_gamma   90.00
#
_symmetry.space_group_name_H-M   'P 1'
#
loop_
_entity.id
_entity.type
_entity.pdbx_description
1 polymer ?
#
loop_
_entity_poly.entity_id
_entity_poly.type
_entity_poly.pdbx_seq_one_letter_code
_entity_poly.pdbx_strand_id
1 'polypeptide(L)'
;MKRPRPHYGNAFEYDRILNVFFYTSNTEKLLQARLLFMRHGYELKHFRGKKEPYDEEYQLGTVGLLNQAIEQVKAEFGVRSIFFVEDTSVRIEALSATGDFPGPAVKEWFSQATFDAVDRQLRDAGNDRRAKVNSDIALYMPTLQSPVLFHGETIGKIASTPPSFQGSVQYPWLTPETFNGWIIPDGSTKRLGEMEFEESLDYDFRAKALKELLAALEHFNAAINLRPNFYTTRRSVDLQPGQLSLIPEPSRTVVLVVGARCSGKTTFSDYMANYESVRVYEASTVLRGIAEEVGVIPSNSDEALDFLGEVGWDSVARRIADYIDKDDSRLSVVSGLRTPEELLFLKRRFPAARIVLIDADQRIRFERHIRRARDSTLTDMRAFSREDEKQKEFGTLRIANDIAEITIINDGTRNQYSKKIEEALDLISGAPEKLRLQSSKSLSELHRSLKALLTIGIAATCEEIAELTAKLGSPVRKYNTNRALKAVPEFASRLEQKGERLRYQPTNRSLSLLRLLDLLTG
;
A
#
# COMPACT_ATOMS: atom_id res chain seq x y z
N MET A 1 -3.83 -19.47 -20.38
CA MET A 1 -3.87 -19.63 -18.91
C MET A 1 -3.61 -18.28 -18.27
N LYS A 2 -4.53 -17.75 -17.45
CA LYS A 2 -4.26 -16.54 -16.65
C LYS A 2 -3.13 -16.88 -15.67
N ARG A 3 -2.03 -16.14 -15.68
CA ARG A 3 -1.00 -16.24 -14.64
C ARG A 3 -1.66 -15.94 -13.29
N PRO A 4 -1.43 -16.74 -12.23
CA PRO A 4 -1.94 -16.39 -10.91
C PRO A 4 -1.41 -15.00 -10.55
N ARG A 5 -2.30 -14.11 -10.11
CA ARG A 5 -1.90 -12.82 -9.54
C ARG A 5 -1.01 -13.13 -8.33
N PRO A 6 0.09 -12.38 -8.08
CA PRO A 6 0.90 -12.60 -6.89
C PRO A 6 -0.01 -12.57 -5.65
N HIS A 7 -0.01 -13.67 -4.91
CA HIS A 7 -0.61 -13.77 -3.58
C HIS A 7 0.24 -12.92 -2.64
N TYR A 8 -0.39 -11.97 -1.95
CA TYR A 8 0.23 -11.18 -0.89
C TYR A 8 -0.18 -11.85 0.41
N GLY A 9 0.72 -12.49 1.14
CA GLY A 9 0.33 -13.16 2.38
C GLY A 9 0.08 -12.20 3.53
N ASN A 10 -0.62 -12.70 4.55
CA ASN A 10 -1.24 -11.90 5.60
C ASN A 10 -0.44 -11.94 6.90
N ALA A 11 0.66 -11.19 6.97
CA ALA A 11 1.38 -11.00 8.23
C ALA A 11 0.48 -10.53 9.39
N PHE A 12 -0.60 -9.81 9.05
CA PHE A 12 -1.51 -9.23 10.03
C PHE A 12 -2.35 -10.28 10.80
N GLU A 13 -2.48 -11.51 10.30
CA GLU A 13 -3.26 -12.56 10.98
C GLU A 13 -2.56 -13.11 12.24
N TYR A 14 -1.28 -12.84 12.39
CA TYR A 14 -0.45 -13.39 13.46
C TYR A 14 -0.44 -12.49 14.71
N ASP A 15 -0.68 -13.08 15.88
CA ASP A 15 -0.55 -12.37 17.16
C ASP A 15 0.91 -12.01 17.49
N ARG A 16 1.84 -12.87 17.06
CA ARG A 16 3.28 -12.66 17.17
C ARG A 16 3.86 -12.52 15.76
N ILE A 17 4.42 -11.36 15.46
CA ILE A 17 5.11 -11.11 14.19
C ILE A 17 6.61 -11.00 14.45
N LEU A 18 7.41 -11.67 13.61
CA LEU A 18 8.85 -11.54 13.63
C LEU A 18 9.28 -10.12 13.26
N ASN A 19 10.05 -9.50 14.14
CA ASN A 19 10.74 -8.25 13.85
C ASN A 19 11.97 -8.55 12.99
N VAL A 20 11.93 -8.13 11.74
CA VAL A 20 13.02 -8.34 10.77
C VAL A 20 13.72 -7.02 10.49
N PHE A 21 15.04 -7.07 10.50
CA PHE A 21 15.88 -5.94 10.16
C PHE A 21 16.55 -6.15 8.80
N PHE A 22 16.63 -5.09 7.99
CA PHE A 22 17.48 -5.07 6.81
C PHE A 22 18.78 -4.34 7.16
N TYR A 23 19.90 -5.00 6.95
CA TYR A 23 21.20 -4.38 6.99
C TYR A 23 21.66 -4.02 5.58
N THR A 24 21.71 -2.72 5.28
CA THR A 24 22.27 -2.18 4.03
C THR A 24 22.62 -0.71 4.20
N SER A 25 23.63 -0.22 3.47
CA SER A 25 23.91 1.21 3.35
C SER A 25 23.18 1.86 2.15
N ASN A 26 22.68 1.04 1.22
CA ASN A 26 22.03 1.50 0.00
C ASN A 26 20.56 1.84 0.25
N THR A 27 20.23 3.13 0.10
CA THR A 27 18.87 3.64 0.27
C THR A 27 17.87 3.10 -0.74
N GLU A 28 18.27 2.85 -1.99
CA GLU A 28 17.38 2.31 -3.02
C GLU A 28 16.97 0.87 -2.70
N LYS A 29 17.94 0.04 -2.28
CA LYS A 29 17.68 -1.34 -1.82
C LYS A 29 16.70 -1.34 -0.65
N LEU A 30 16.95 -0.48 0.33
CA LEU A 30 16.11 -0.35 1.52
C LEU A 30 14.67 0.06 1.18
N LEU A 31 14.50 1.07 0.32
CA LEU A 31 13.17 1.55 -0.08
C LEU A 31 12.40 0.48 -0.86
N GLN A 32 13.06 -0.26 -1.75
CA GLN A 32 12.44 -1.38 -2.46
C GLN A 32 11.96 -2.46 -1.48
N ALA A 33 12.81 -2.86 -0.54
CA ALA A 33 12.49 -3.86 0.47
C ALA A 33 11.35 -3.40 1.38
N ARG A 34 11.38 -2.16 1.90
CA ARG A 34 10.31 -1.58 2.71
C ARG A 34 8.97 -1.63 2.02
N LEU A 35 8.94 -1.23 0.75
CA LEU A 35 7.70 -1.19 -0.01
C LEU A 35 7.12 -2.59 -0.23
N LEU A 36 7.96 -3.60 -0.50
CA LEU A 36 7.50 -5.00 -0.62
C LEU A 36 7.04 -5.58 0.72
N PHE A 37 7.77 -5.34 1.80
CA PHE A 37 7.39 -5.76 3.15
C PHE A 37 6.04 -5.14 3.56
N MET A 38 5.88 -3.83 3.35
CA MET A 38 4.65 -3.09 3.65
C MET A 38 3.43 -3.69 2.94
N ARG A 39 3.57 -4.06 1.65
CA ARG A 39 2.48 -4.69 0.87
C ARG A 39 2.08 -6.08 1.37
N HIS A 40 2.94 -6.76 2.12
CA HIS A 40 2.67 -8.04 2.78
C HIS A 40 2.34 -7.87 4.27
N GLY A 41 2.16 -6.62 4.73
CA GLY A 41 1.85 -6.33 6.12
C GLY A 41 3.00 -6.50 7.09
N TYR A 42 4.25 -6.55 6.62
CA TYR A 42 5.43 -6.56 7.48
C TYR A 42 5.99 -5.15 7.68
N GLU A 43 6.49 -4.87 8.87
CA GLU A 43 7.32 -3.70 9.13
C GLU A 43 8.78 -4.11 8.89
N LEU A 44 9.53 -3.31 8.13
CA LEU A 44 10.95 -3.55 7.91
C LEU A 44 11.78 -2.50 8.63
N LYS A 45 12.49 -2.94 9.68
CA LYS A 45 13.40 -2.07 10.44
C LYS A 45 14.74 -1.99 9.74
N HIS A 46 15.43 -0.85 9.88
CA HIS A 46 16.73 -0.63 9.25
C HIS A 46 17.84 -0.57 10.28
N PHE A 47 18.89 -1.36 10.08
CA PHE A 47 20.17 -1.13 10.74
C PHE A 47 21.02 -0.24 9.86
N ARG A 48 21.25 0.99 10.31
CA ARG A 48 22.12 1.94 9.61
C ARG A 48 23.58 1.64 9.94
N GLY A 49 24.20 0.77 9.15
CA GLY A 49 25.65 0.56 9.16
C GLY A 49 26.40 1.80 8.67
N LYS A 50 27.60 2.06 9.22
CA LYS A 50 28.49 3.13 8.71
C LYS A 50 29.17 2.75 7.38
N LYS A 51 29.22 1.45 7.05
CA LYS A 51 29.72 0.83 5.82
C LYS A 51 28.87 -0.39 5.48
N GLU A 52 28.88 -0.84 4.22
CA GLU A 52 28.39 -2.19 3.89
C GLU A 52 29.11 -3.23 4.75
N PRO A 53 28.45 -4.32 5.15
CA PRO A 53 28.92 -5.21 6.22
C PRO A 53 29.96 -6.22 5.75
N TYR A 54 30.64 -5.99 4.64
CA TYR A 54 31.68 -6.87 4.13
C TYR A 54 32.86 -6.02 3.71
N ASP A 55 34.08 -6.44 4.07
CA ASP A 55 35.26 -6.05 3.32
C ASP A 55 35.17 -6.75 1.95
N GLU A 56 35.37 -5.98 0.88
CA GLU A 56 35.16 -6.37 -0.53
C GLU A 56 36.17 -7.42 -1.05
N GLU A 57 36.29 -8.56 -0.35
CA GLU A 57 37.09 -9.72 -0.77
C GLU A 57 36.26 -10.61 -1.71
N TYR A 58 36.10 -10.15 -2.96
CA TYR A 58 35.37 -10.85 -4.03
C TYR A 58 35.99 -12.19 -4.49
N GLN A 59 36.99 -12.72 -3.76
CA GLN A 59 37.55 -14.05 -4.00
C GLN A 59 36.64 -15.18 -3.46
N LEU A 60 35.76 -14.84 -2.51
CA LEU A 60 34.73 -15.73 -1.99
C LEU A 60 33.49 -15.65 -2.88
N GLY A 61 32.92 -16.79 -3.28
CA GLY A 61 31.63 -16.80 -3.99
C GLY A 61 30.49 -16.19 -3.17
N THR A 62 29.35 -15.88 -3.78
CA THR A 62 28.23 -15.11 -3.18
C THR A 62 27.80 -15.60 -1.79
N VAL A 63 27.74 -16.91 -1.56
CA VAL A 63 27.40 -17.50 -0.25
C VAL A 63 28.47 -17.22 0.81
N GLY A 64 29.74 -17.24 0.42
CA GLY A 64 30.87 -16.92 1.30
C GLY A 64 30.86 -15.46 1.73
N LEU A 65 30.60 -14.56 0.78
CA LEU A 65 30.36 -13.15 1.07
C LEU A 65 29.22 -13.04 2.07
N LEU A 66 28.00 -13.46 1.74
CA LEU A 66 26.81 -13.32 2.59
C LEU A 66 27.01 -13.79 4.05
N ASN A 67 27.72 -14.91 4.25
CA ASN A 67 28.06 -15.41 5.58
C ASN A 67 29.01 -14.48 6.36
N GLN A 68 29.99 -13.86 5.71
CA GLN A 68 30.93 -12.94 6.37
C GLN A 68 30.21 -11.72 6.97
N ALA A 69 29.25 -11.10 6.28
CA ALA A 69 28.49 -10.01 6.93
C ALA A 69 27.60 -10.49 8.02
N ILE A 70 27.03 -11.68 7.91
CA ILE A 70 26.23 -12.17 9.02
C ILE A 70 27.12 -12.20 10.27
N GLU A 71 28.36 -12.69 10.16
CA GLU A 71 29.32 -12.64 11.25
C GLU A 71 29.72 -11.21 11.67
N GLN A 72 29.93 -10.29 10.72
CA GLN A 72 30.26 -8.90 11.01
C GLN A 72 29.12 -8.16 11.73
N VAL A 73 27.89 -8.30 11.23
CA VAL A 73 26.68 -7.72 11.84
C VAL A 73 26.42 -8.36 13.21
N LYS A 74 26.63 -9.67 13.36
CA LYS A 74 26.55 -10.35 14.67
C LYS A 74 27.53 -9.74 15.68
N ALA A 75 28.77 -9.49 15.26
CA ALA A 75 29.80 -8.90 16.11
C ALA A 75 29.50 -7.44 16.48
N GLU A 76 28.98 -6.65 15.55
CA GLU A 76 28.70 -5.22 15.77
C GLU A 76 27.48 -4.98 16.67
N PHE A 77 26.42 -5.80 16.55
CA PHE A 77 25.13 -5.54 17.21
C PHE A 77 24.75 -6.53 18.33
N GLY A 78 25.60 -7.51 18.66
CA GLY A 78 25.38 -8.43 19.80
C GLY A 78 24.06 -9.23 19.67
N VAL A 79 23.80 -9.75 18.46
CA VAL A 79 22.44 -9.88 17.94
C VAL A 79 21.61 -11.01 18.55
N ARG A 80 20.47 -10.65 19.16
CA ARG A 80 19.29 -11.51 19.40
C ARG A 80 18.17 -11.32 18.38
N SER A 81 18.34 -10.42 17.43
CA SER A 81 17.33 -10.03 16.43
C SER A 81 17.47 -10.81 15.11
N ILE A 82 16.39 -10.89 14.34
CA ILE A 82 16.39 -11.48 13.00
C ILE A 82 16.75 -10.39 11.99
N PHE A 83 17.71 -10.65 11.11
CA PHE A 83 18.08 -9.68 10.07
C PHE A 83 18.45 -10.37 8.77
N PHE A 84 18.40 -9.64 7.67
CA PHE A 84 18.94 -10.09 6.40
C PHE A 84 19.90 -9.08 5.77
N VAL A 85 20.71 -9.60 4.86
CA VAL A 85 21.66 -8.90 4.01
C VAL A 85 21.40 -9.30 2.57
N GLU A 86 21.67 -8.40 1.63
CA GLU A 86 21.43 -8.62 0.20
C GLU A 86 22.64 -8.19 -0.63
N ASP A 87 23.02 -9.06 -1.56
CA ASP A 87 24.04 -8.78 -2.56
C ASP A 87 23.46 -8.86 -3.97
N THR A 88 24.03 -8.07 -4.89
CA THR A 88 23.59 -8.00 -6.30
C THR A 88 24.77 -8.33 -7.20
N SER A 89 24.60 -9.29 -8.12
CA SER A 89 25.63 -9.66 -9.10
C SER A 89 25.11 -9.54 -10.54
N VAL A 90 26.01 -9.22 -11.47
CA VAL A 90 25.71 -9.14 -12.90
C VAL A 90 26.68 -9.98 -13.70
N ARG A 91 26.15 -10.72 -14.68
CA ARG A 91 26.94 -11.44 -15.68
C ARG A 91 26.59 -10.93 -17.07
N ILE A 92 27.59 -10.46 -17.81
CA ILE A 92 27.48 -10.07 -19.21
C ILE A 92 28.16 -11.17 -20.03
N GLU A 93 27.41 -11.93 -20.83
CA GLU A 93 27.92 -13.17 -21.44
C GLU A 93 29.17 -12.94 -22.29
N ALA A 94 29.17 -11.92 -23.14
CA ALA A 94 30.32 -11.58 -23.99
C ALA A 94 31.59 -11.19 -23.21
N LEU A 95 31.46 -10.74 -21.96
CA LEU A 95 32.58 -10.27 -21.15
C LEU A 95 32.98 -11.25 -20.03
N SER A 96 32.25 -12.36 -19.88
CA SER A 96 32.38 -13.29 -18.75
C SER A 96 33.15 -14.57 -19.10
N ALA A 97 34.27 -14.43 -19.83
CA ALA A 97 35.04 -15.57 -20.35
C ALA A 97 35.78 -16.36 -19.26
N THR A 98 36.32 -15.69 -18.24
CA THR A 98 37.11 -16.29 -17.15
C THR A 98 36.40 -16.28 -15.79
N GLY A 99 35.14 -15.83 -15.75
CA GLY A 99 34.33 -15.66 -14.55
C GLY A 99 33.17 -14.69 -14.82
N ASP A 100 32.23 -14.58 -13.88
CA ASP A 100 31.14 -13.61 -13.99
C ASP A 100 31.71 -12.18 -14.00
N PHE A 101 31.42 -11.44 -15.08
CA PHE A 101 31.82 -10.04 -15.20
C PHE A 101 30.60 -9.15 -15.47
N PRO A 102 30.42 -8.04 -14.73
CA PRO A 102 31.27 -7.53 -13.62
C PRO A 102 31.12 -8.32 -12.31
N GLY A 103 30.23 -9.31 -12.25
CA GLY A 103 30.00 -10.16 -11.10
C GLY A 103 29.44 -9.36 -9.91
N PRO A 104 29.87 -9.66 -8.67
CA PRO A 104 29.44 -8.93 -7.46
C PRO A 104 30.02 -7.50 -7.38
N ALA A 105 31.07 -7.16 -8.12
CA ALA A 105 31.66 -5.82 -8.18
C ALA A 105 30.89 -4.86 -9.12
N VAL A 106 29.60 -5.13 -9.37
CA VAL A 106 28.78 -4.39 -10.34
C VAL A 106 28.69 -2.91 -9.96
N LYS A 107 28.62 -2.57 -8.68
CA LYS A 107 28.45 -1.18 -8.22
C LYS A 107 29.70 -0.35 -8.52
N GLU A 108 30.86 -0.88 -8.19
CA GLU A 108 32.17 -0.26 -8.41
C GLU A 108 32.43 -0.14 -9.91
N TRP A 109 32.16 -1.22 -10.66
CA TRP A 109 32.29 -1.24 -12.11
C TRP A 109 31.36 -0.22 -12.78
N PHE A 110 30.09 -0.16 -12.39
CA PHE A 110 29.10 0.72 -13.00
C PHE A 110 29.41 2.21 -12.74
N SER A 111 30.06 2.54 -11.62
CA SER A 111 30.49 3.91 -11.32
C SER A 111 31.52 4.47 -12.31
N GLN A 112 32.21 3.59 -13.03
CA GLN A 112 33.25 3.94 -14.00
C GLN A 112 32.83 3.61 -15.45
N ALA A 113 31.91 2.65 -15.63
CA ALA A 113 31.47 2.21 -16.94
C ALA A 113 30.54 3.23 -17.61
N THR A 114 30.76 3.47 -18.90
CA THR A 114 29.83 4.23 -19.74
C THR A 114 29.13 3.30 -20.73
N PHE A 115 27.88 3.61 -21.05
CA PHE A 115 27.09 2.81 -22.00
C PHE A 115 27.84 2.64 -23.33
N ASP A 116 28.40 3.73 -23.88
CA ASP A 116 29.11 3.71 -25.17
C ASP A 116 30.41 2.90 -25.14
N ALA A 117 31.09 2.82 -23.98
CA ALA A 117 32.27 1.97 -23.83
C ALA A 117 31.88 0.50 -23.82
N VAL A 118 30.86 0.13 -23.06
CA VAL A 118 30.34 -1.24 -23.00
C VAL A 118 29.74 -1.65 -24.35
N ASP A 119 29.00 -0.77 -25.03
CA ASP A 119 28.45 -1.02 -26.36
C ASP A 119 29.53 -1.40 -27.39
N ARG A 120 30.65 -0.66 -27.37
CA ARG A 120 31.82 -0.96 -28.22
C ARG A 120 32.44 -2.31 -27.87
N GLN A 121 32.70 -2.58 -26.59
CA GLN A 121 33.24 -3.86 -26.14
C GLN A 121 32.37 -5.04 -26.57
N LEU A 122 31.04 -4.91 -26.45
CA LEU A 122 30.11 -5.93 -26.90
C LEU A 122 30.22 -6.16 -28.40
N ARG A 123 30.26 -5.09 -29.22
CA ARG A 123 30.40 -5.21 -30.69
C ARG A 123 31.70 -5.89 -31.09
N ASP A 124 32.80 -5.55 -30.43
CA ASP A 124 34.12 -6.14 -30.67
C ASP A 124 34.14 -7.63 -30.27
N ALA A 125 33.36 -8.01 -29.25
CA ALA A 125 33.19 -9.38 -28.76
C ALA A 125 32.07 -10.18 -29.45
N GLY A 126 31.76 -9.88 -30.73
CA GLY A 126 30.75 -10.61 -31.51
C GLY A 126 29.30 -10.20 -31.24
N ASN A 127 29.09 -9.11 -30.49
CA ASN A 127 27.81 -8.47 -30.18
C ASN A 127 26.79 -9.37 -29.46
N ASP A 128 27.27 -10.33 -28.67
CA ASP A 128 26.42 -11.08 -27.74
C ASP A 128 26.05 -10.19 -26.55
N ARG A 129 24.80 -9.72 -26.53
CA ARG A 129 24.29 -8.80 -25.51
C ARG A 129 23.59 -9.49 -24.35
N ARG A 130 23.58 -10.82 -24.30
CA ARG A 130 22.92 -11.55 -23.21
C ARG A 130 23.54 -11.16 -21.88
N ALA A 131 22.68 -10.90 -20.90
CA ALA A 131 23.07 -10.54 -19.56
C ALA A 131 22.10 -11.11 -18.53
N LYS A 132 22.63 -11.30 -17.33
CA LYS A 132 21.93 -11.88 -16.19
C LYS A 132 22.19 -11.01 -14.97
N VAL A 133 21.16 -10.75 -14.17
CA VAL A 133 21.26 -10.00 -12.91
C VAL A 133 20.66 -10.84 -11.81
N ASN A 134 21.40 -11.03 -10.70
CA ASN A 134 20.95 -11.80 -9.55
C ASN A 134 20.85 -10.90 -8.31
N SER A 135 19.90 -11.22 -7.44
CA SER A 135 19.84 -10.76 -6.05
C SER A 135 19.86 -11.99 -5.15
N ASP A 136 20.83 -12.03 -4.26
CA ASP A 136 21.01 -13.09 -3.29
C ASP A 136 20.83 -12.52 -1.89
N ILE A 137 19.88 -13.07 -1.14
CA ILE A 137 19.53 -12.62 0.21
C ILE A 137 19.88 -13.72 1.21
N ALA A 138 20.57 -13.35 2.29
CA ALA A 138 20.78 -14.24 3.43
C ALA A 138 20.05 -13.72 4.67
N LEU A 139 19.10 -14.49 5.17
CA LEU A 139 18.38 -14.24 6.42
C LEU A 139 19.07 -14.96 7.58
N TYR A 140 19.58 -14.19 8.52
CA TYR A 140 20.05 -14.68 9.81
C TYR A 140 18.90 -14.77 10.81
N MET A 141 18.78 -15.94 11.44
CA MET A 141 17.93 -16.18 12.59
C MET A 141 18.77 -16.77 13.72
N PRO A 142 18.76 -16.20 14.95
CA PRO A 142 19.59 -16.68 16.06
C PRO A 142 19.41 -18.16 16.41
N THR A 143 18.24 -18.74 16.09
CA THR A 143 17.90 -20.13 16.39
C THR A 143 18.30 -21.11 15.28
N LEU A 144 18.80 -20.64 14.15
CA LEU A 144 19.23 -21.48 13.03
C LEU A 144 20.76 -21.58 12.99
N GLN A 145 21.27 -22.75 12.61
CA GLN A 145 22.72 -23.00 12.51
C GLN A 145 23.36 -22.32 11.31
N SER A 146 22.59 -22.11 10.25
CA SER A 146 23.02 -21.45 9.02
C SER A 146 21.93 -20.47 8.57
N PRO A 147 22.30 -19.40 7.84
CA PRO A 147 21.31 -18.51 7.27
C PRO A 147 20.43 -19.21 6.24
N VAL A 148 19.21 -18.69 6.08
CA VAL A 148 18.31 -19.09 5.01
C VAL A 148 18.59 -18.21 3.80
N LEU A 149 18.85 -18.83 2.66
CA LEU A 149 19.20 -18.14 1.43
C LEU A 149 17.98 -18.04 0.50
N PHE A 150 17.84 -16.89 -0.15
CA PHE A 150 16.81 -16.63 -1.16
C PHE A 150 17.46 -16.04 -2.41
N HIS A 151 16.94 -16.39 -3.57
CA HIS A 151 17.55 -16.04 -4.84
C HIS A 151 16.51 -15.48 -5.80
N GLY A 152 16.89 -14.44 -6.53
CA GLY A 152 16.06 -13.86 -7.58
C GLY A 152 16.90 -13.45 -8.77
N GLU A 153 16.36 -13.70 -9.97
CA GLU A 153 17.11 -13.54 -11.22
C GLU A 153 16.31 -12.79 -12.29
N THR A 154 17.00 -11.97 -13.06
CA THR A 154 16.53 -11.38 -14.33
C THR A 154 17.47 -11.80 -15.45
N ILE A 155 16.96 -12.59 -16.40
CA ILE A 155 17.64 -12.89 -17.66
C ILE A 155 17.14 -11.89 -18.71
N GLY A 156 18.06 -11.37 -19.53
CA GLY A 156 17.71 -10.49 -20.62
C GLY A 156 18.90 -10.15 -21.51
N LYS A 157 18.82 -8.98 -22.13
CA LYS A 157 19.88 -8.43 -22.99
C LYS A 157 20.16 -6.98 -22.67
N ILE A 158 21.42 -6.57 -22.81
CA ILE A 158 21.80 -5.16 -22.79
C ILE A 158 21.19 -4.47 -24.01
N ALA A 159 20.56 -3.32 -23.80
CA ALA A 159 19.93 -2.54 -24.86
C ALA A 159 20.95 -2.16 -25.96
N SER A 160 20.47 -1.93 -27.19
CA SER A 160 21.31 -1.49 -28.31
C SER A 160 21.49 0.02 -28.41
N THR A 161 20.78 0.77 -27.55
CA THR A 161 20.83 2.23 -27.49
C THR A 161 21.02 2.69 -26.05
N PRO A 162 21.60 3.88 -25.81
CA PRO A 162 21.75 4.41 -24.47
C PRO A 162 20.36 4.64 -23.82
N PRO A 163 20.28 4.62 -22.48
CA PRO A 163 19.03 4.93 -21.78
C PRO A 163 18.58 6.36 -22.10
N SER A 164 17.32 6.51 -22.49
CA SER A 164 16.72 7.78 -22.90
C SER A 164 15.46 8.11 -22.08
N PHE A 165 15.50 7.88 -20.77
CA PHE A 165 14.37 8.09 -19.87
C PHE A 165 14.85 8.71 -18.54
N GLN A 166 13.93 9.29 -17.78
CA GLN A 166 14.22 9.83 -16.45
C GLN A 166 13.89 8.79 -15.37
N GLY A 167 14.72 8.71 -14.32
CA GLY A 167 14.50 7.80 -13.20
C GLY A 167 13.23 8.14 -12.41
N SER A 168 12.66 7.12 -11.76
CA SER A 168 11.46 7.31 -10.94
C SER A 168 11.80 7.95 -9.60
N VAL A 169 11.26 9.16 -9.36
CA VAL A 169 11.44 9.86 -8.07
C VAL A 169 10.93 9.07 -6.87
N GLN A 170 9.90 8.25 -7.05
CA GLN A 170 9.30 7.45 -5.98
C GLN A 170 9.82 6.02 -5.90
N TYR A 171 10.32 5.47 -7.01
CA TYR A 171 10.93 4.15 -7.06
C TYR A 171 12.37 4.30 -7.53
N PRO A 172 13.28 4.84 -6.70
CA PRO A 172 14.59 5.30 -7.15
C PRO A 172 15.46 4.17 -7.74
N TRP A 173 15.19 2.91 -7.40
CA TRP A 173 15.85 1.75 -8.03
C TRP A 173 15.47 1.57 -9.51
N LEU A 174 14.37 2.16 -9.99
CA LEU A 174 13.98 2.21 -11.40
C LEU A 174 14.57 3.47 -12.05
N THR A 175 15.86 3.40 -12.36
CA THR A 175 16.69 4.52 -12.81
C THR A 175 17.54 4.17 -14.03
N PRO A 176 17.88 5.14 -14.91
CA PRO A 176 18.90 4.93 -15.95
C PRO A 176 20.33 4.84 -15.40
N GLU A 177 20.55 5.18 -14.12
CA GLU A 177 21.86 5.34 -13.48
C GLU A 177 22.42 4.05 -12.87
N THR A 178 21.73 2.92 -13.05
CA THR A 178 22.19 1.59 -12.64
C THR A 178 22.02 0.59 -13.78
N PHE A 179 22.42 -0.66 -13.57
CA PHE A 179 22.26 -1.70 -14.59
C PHE A 179 20.78 -1.93 -15.01
N ASN A 180 19.82 -1.53 -14.16
CA ASN A 180 18.39 -1.50 -14.50
C ASN A 180 18.13 -0.63 -15.73
N GLY A 181 18.90 0.44 -15.94
CA GLY A 181 18.84 1.29 -17.12
C GLY A 181 19.38 0.67 -18.39
N TRP A 182 20.09 -0.46 -18.31
CA TRP A 182 20.77 -1.06 -19.47
C TRP A 182 20.12 -2.39 -19.88
N ILE A 183 19.57 -3.16 -18.94
CA ILE A 183 18.98 -4.46 -19.23
C ILE A 183 17.53 -4.37 -19.73
N ILE A 184 17.24 -5.07 -20.82
CA ILE A 184 15.90 -5.38 -21.32
C ILE A 184 15.62 -6.85 -20.95
N PRO A 185 14.72 -7.11 -19.98
CA PRO A 185 14.36 -8.47 -19.59
C PRO A 185 13.75 -9.29 -20.73
N ASP A 186 13.97 -10.60 -20.73
CA ASP A 186 13.35 -11.49 -21.71
C ASP A 186 11.82 -11.42 -21.66
N GLY A 187 11.20 -11.31 -22.84
CA GLY A 187 9.75 -11.10 -22.97
C GLY A 187 9.29 -9.65 -22.84
N SER A 188 10.20 -8.69 -22.61
CA SER A 188 9.91 -7.26 -22.60
C SER A 188 10.58 -6.51 -23.77
N THR A 189 10.05 -5.32 -24.07
CA THR A 189 10.64 -4.36 -25.02
C THR A 189 11.25 -3.15 -24.31
N LYS A 190 10.99 -2.97 -23.02
CA LYS A 190 11.49 -1.85 -22.20
C LYS A 190 12.67 -2.29 -21.35
N ARG A 191 13.53 -1.32 -21.01
CA ARG A 191 14.54 -1.54 -19.97
C ARG A 191 13.86 -1.71 -18.61
N LEU A 192 14.46 -2.47 -17.70
CA LEU A 192 13.90 -2.66 -16.36
C LEU A 192 13.66 -1.32 -15.64
N GLY A 193 14.62 -0.40 -15.70
CA GLY A 193 14.51 0.94 -15.10
C GLY A 193 13.49 1.85 -15.78
N GLU A 194 13.05 1.54 -17.00
CA GLU A 194 12.05 2.29 -17.76
C GLU A 194 10.61 1.82 -17.43
N MET A 195 10.46 0.68 -16.75
CA MET A 195 9.15 0.11 -16.42
C MET A 195 8.44 0.91 -15.33
N GLU A 196 7.10 0.85 -15.34
CA GLU A 196 6.33 1.23 -14.15
C GLU A 196 6.53 0.19 -13.05
N PHE A 197 6.35 0.58 -11.78
CA PHE A 197 6.68 -0.31 -10.66
C PHE A 197 5.94 -1.64 -10.70
N GLU A 198 4.62 -1.64 -10.90
CA GLU A 198 3.88 -2.90 -10.98
C GLU A 198 4.29 -3.79 -12.15
N GLU A 199 4.69 -3.21 -13.28
CA GLU A 199 5.26 -3.94 -14.43
C GLU A 199 6.63 -4.53 -14.07
N SER A 200 7.46 -3.76 -13.35
CA SER A 200 8.81 -4.19 -12.94
C SER A 200 8.79 -5.41 -12.02
N LEU A 201 7.75 -5.59 -11.19
CA LEU A 201 7.68 -6.66 -10.18
C LEU A 201 7.75 -8.09 -10.74
N ASP A 202 7.42 -8.27 -12.02
CA ASP A 202 7.49 -9.57 -12.70
C ASP A 202 8.91 -9.89 -13.21
N TYR A 203 9.72 -8.84 -13.43
CA TYR A 203 11.05 -8.96 -14.02
C TYR A 203 12.17 -8.75 -13.01
N ASP A 204 11.97 -7.87 -12.03
CA ASP A 204 12.97 -7.40 -11.08
C ASP A 204 13.52 -8.54 -10.19
N PHE A 205 14.82 -8.78 -10.31
CA PHE A 205 15.57 -9.83 -9.62
C PHE A 205 15.48 -9.68 -8.09
N ARG A 206 15.58 -8.47 -7.54
CA ARG A 206 15.51 -8.24 -6.10
C ARG A 206 14.09 -8.42 -5.57
N ALA A 207 13.09 -7.99 -6.33
CA ALA A 207 11.69 -8.21 -5.99
C ALA A 207 11.34 -9.71 -5.92
N LYS A 208 11.95 -10.54 -6.79
CA LYS A 208 11.79 -12.01 -6.74
C LYS A 208 12.40 -12.60 -5.47
N ALA A 209 13.65 -12.26 -5.15
CA ALA A 209 14.32 -12.74 -3.93
C ALA A 209 13.57 -12.32 -2.66
N LEU A 210 13.10 -11.07 -2.60
CA LEU A 210 12.33 -10.55 -1.46
C LEU A 210 10.97 -11.24 -1.31
N LYS A 211 10.31 -11.61 -2.42
CA LYS A 211 9.06 -12.39 -2.37
C LYS A 211 9.27 -13.76 -1.75
N GLU A 212 10.37 -14.44 -2.08
CA GLU A 212 10.72 -15.73 -1.46
C GLU A 212 11.01 -15.58 0.04
N LEU A 213 11.75 -14.53 0.43
CA LEU A 213 11.97 -14.19 1.84
C LEU A 213 10.64 -13.97 2.58
N LEU A 214 9.72 -13.18 2.01
CA LEU A 214 8.43 -12.88 2.62
C LEU A 214 7.57 -14.14 2.81
N ALA A 215 7.55 -15.02 1.81
CA ALA A 215 6.88 -16.32 1.93
C ALA A 215 7.49 -17.19 3.05
N ALA A 216 8.80 -17.17 3.24
CA ALA A 216 9.43 -17.86 4.36
C ALA A 216 9.08 -17.24 5.72
N LEU A 217 9.04 -15.90 5.81
CA LEU A 217 8.62 -15.20 7.02
C LEU A 217 7.18 -15.55 7.40
N GLU A 218 6.27 -15.69 6.44
CA GLU A 218 4.90 -16.15 6.68
C GLU A 218 4.87 -17.53 7.33
N HIS A 219 5.65 -18.50 6.83
CA HIS A 219 5.75 -19.82 7.44
C HIS A 219 6.32 -19.76 8.87
N PHE A 220 7.33 -18.93 9.11
CA PHE A 220 7.90 -18.78 10.46
C PHE A 220 6.90 -18.15 11.43
N ASN A 221 6.14 -17.14 11.00
CA ASN A 221 5.09 -16.55 11.83
C ASN A 221 3.96 -17.54 12.10
N ALA A 222 3.55 -18.35 11.12
CA ALA A 222 2.59 -19.43 11.33
C ALA A 222 3.08 -20.40 12.42
N ALA A 223 4.33 -20.83 12.33
CA ALA A 223 4.93 -21.74 13.31
C ALA A 223 4.96 -21.13 14.73
N ILE A 224 5.33 -19.86 14.85
CA ILE A 224 5.37 -19.18 16.16
C ILE A 224 3.97 -19.00 16.73
N ASN A 225 2.93 -18.86 15.91
CA ASN A 225 1.56 -18.69 16.39
C ASN A 225 0.78 -20.01 16.56
N LEU A 226 1.42 -21.17 16.38
CA LEU A 226 0.81 -22.46 16.74
C LEU A 226 0.40 -22.49 18.22
N ARG A 227 -0.71 -23.16 18.51
CA ARG A 227 -1.20 -23.32 19.89
C ARG A 227 -0.31 -24.28 20.69
N PRO A 228 -0.22 -24.14 22.02
CA PRO A 228 0.60 -24.99 22.88
C PRO A 228 0.29 -26.50 22.76
N ASN A 229 -0.91 -26.89 22.34
CA ASN A 229 -1.27 -28.30 22.17
C ASN A 229 -0.57 -28.97 20.98
N PHE A 230 0.10 -28.19 20.12
CA PHE A 230 0.80 -28.70 18.93
C PHE A 230 2.32 -28.83 19.13
N TYR A 231 2.87 -28.36 20.26
CA TYR A 231 4.29 -28.51 20.59
C TYR A 231 4.54 -28.43 22.09
N THR A 232 5.44 -29.26 22.60
CA THR A 232 5.88 -29.17 24.00
C THR A 232 7.05 -28.19 24.09
N THR A 233 6.87 -27.09 24.82
CA THR A 233 7.99 -26.20 25.14
C THR A 233 8.83 -26.81 26.26
N ARG A 234 10.13 -27.05 26.02
CA ARG A 234 11.09 -27.17 27.12
C ARG A 234 11.33 -25.75 27.63
N ARG A 235 10.53 -25.29 28.59
CA ARG A 235 10.68 -23.94 29.17
C ARG A 235 11.96 -23.83 29.99
N SER A 236 12.77 -22.80 29.70
CA SER A 236 13.30 -21.96 30.76
C SER A 236 12.21 -20.95 31.13
N VAL A 237 11.84 -20.92 32.40
CA VAL A 237 10.87 -19.97 32.96
C VAL A 237 11.60 -18.67 33.21
N ASP A 238 11.15 -17.60 32.56
CA ASP A 238 10.99 -16.31 33.23
C ASP A 238 10.11 -15.40 32.39
N LEU A 239 9.15 -14.75 33.06
CA LEU A 239 8.64 -13.41 32.74
C LEU A 239 7.65 -13.01 33.85
N GLN A 240 8.07 -12.01 34.63
CA GLN A 240 7.22 -11.24 35.54
C GLN A 240 6.33 -10.28 34.74
N PRO A 241 5.04 -10.12 35.07
CA PRO A 241 4.20 -9.09 34.50
C PRO A 241 4.19 -7.83 35.36
N GLY A 242 4.28 -6.65 34.73
CA GLY A 242 3.73 -5.43 35.29
C GLY A 242 4.61 -4.19 35.15
N GLN A 243 4.30 -3.35 34.16
CA GLN A 243 4.37 -1.91 34.36
C GLN A 243 3.43 -1.20 33.37
N LEU A 244 2.40 -0.52 33.90
CA LEU A 244 1.59 0.44 33.15
C LEU A 244 2.38 1.73 33.02
N SER A 245 2.65 2.17 31.78
CA SER A 245 3.26 3.48 31.51
C SER A 245 2.29 4.60 31.89
N LEU A 246 2.75 5.48 32.78
CA LEU A 246 2.08 6.72 33.22
C LEU A 246 2.46 7.95 32.36
N ILE A 247 3.09 7.73 31.21
CA ILE A 247 3.44 8.78 30.26
C ILE A 247 2.28 8.90 29.28
N PRO A 248 1.71 10.11 29.05
CA PRO A 248 0.72 10.27 27.99
C PRO A 248 1.33 9.82 26.67
N GLU A 249 0.73 8.79 26.06
CA GLU A 249 1.15 8.25 24.76
C GLU A 249 1.34 9.41 23.78
N PRO A 250 2.46 9.48 23.05
CA PRO A 250 2.62 10.49 22.00
C PRO A 250 1.45 10.34 21.04
N SER A 251 0.80 11.45 20.69
CA SER A 251 -0.42 11.45 19.89
C SER A 251 -0.22 10.62 18.61
N ARG A 252 -0.80 9.42 18.58
CA ARG A 252 -0.77 8.55 17.39
C ARG A 252 -1.68 9.19 16.35
N THR A 253 -1.11 9.58 15.23
CA THR A 253 -1.86 10.18 14.13
C THR A 253 -2.34 9.07 13.20
N VAL A 254 -3.63 9.05 12.88
CA VAL A 254 -4.20 8.11 11.91
C VAL A 254 -4.69 8.89 10.69
N VAL A 255 -4.28 8.48 9.50
CA VAL A 255 -4.68 9.11 8.23
C VAL A 255 -5.49 8.12 7.43
N LEU A 256 -6.75 8.46 7.14
CA LEU A 256 -7.70 7.64 6.41
C LEU A 256 -7.75 8.15 4.97
N VAL A 257 -7.21 7.37 4.02
CA VAL A 257 -7.07 7.77 2.62
C VAL A 257 -8.21 7.20 1.78
N VAL A 258 -9.02 8.10 1.22
CA VAL A 258 -10.17 7.79 0.35
C VAL A 258 -9.96 8.34 -1.06
N GLY A 259 -10.66 7.79 -2.04
CA GLY A 259 -10.56 8.24 -3.43
C GLY A 259 -10.85 7.14 -4.45
N ALA A 260 -11.14 7.53 -5.69
CA ALA A 260 -11.53 6.60 -6.75
C ALA A 260 -10.38 5.68 -7.22
N ARG A 261 -10.70 4.62 -7.96
CA ARG A 261 -9.67 3.78 -8.59
C ARG A 261 -8.80 4.63 -9.52
N CYS A 262 -7.49 4.37 -9.49
CA CYS A 262 -6.48 5.13 -10.24
C CYS A 262 -6.35 6.63 -9.88
N SER A 263 -6.93 7.10 -8.75
CA SER A 263 -6.75 8.49 -8.31
C SER A 263 -5.37 8.80 -7.73
N GLY A 264 -4.63 7.79 -7.28
CA GLY A 264 -3.29 7.97 -6.68
C GLY A 264 -3.14 7.45 -5.24
N LYS A 265 -4.17 6.82 -4.66
CA LYS A 265 -4.09 6.28 -3.28
C LYS A 265 -2.90 5.35 -3.00
N THR A 266 -2.63 4.43 -3.92
CA THR A 266 -1.46 3.53 -3.82
C THR A 266 -0.17 4.34 -3.86
N THR A 267 -0.07 5.30 -4.78
CA THR A 267 1.05 6.24 -4.88
C THR A 267 1.25 7.06 -3.60
N PHE A 268 0.19 7.52 -2.94
CA PHE A 268 0.27 8.15 -1.63
C PHE A 268 0.79 7.18 -0.56
N SER A 269 0.24 5.98 -0.51
CA SER A 269 0.59 4.97 0.49
C SER A 269 2.05 4.52 0.35
N ASP A 270 2.51 4.31 -0.89
CA ASP A 270 3.89 3.98 -1.24
C ASP A 270 4.84 5.14 -0.89
N TYR A 271 4.43 6.40 -1.09
CA TYR A 271 5.22 7.56 -0.68
C TYR A 271 5.36 7.61 0.85
N MET A 272 4.27 7.33 1.58
CA MET A 272 4.25 7.31 3.05
C MET A 272 5.07 6.17 3.66
N ALA A 273 5.11 5.00 3.01
CA ALA A 273 5.86 3.84 3.47
C ALA A 273 7.39 4.04 3.44
N ASN A 274 7.88 5.08 2.77
CA ASN A 274 9.30 5.41 2.75
C ASN A 274 9.80 5.93 4.12
N TYR A 275 8.90 6.44 4.95
CA TYR A 275 9.22 6.98 6.28
C TYR A 275 9.18 5.87 7.35
N GLU A 276 10.26 5.73 8.12
CA GLU A 276 10.40 4.68 9.15
C GLU A 276 9.33 4.69 10.23
N SER A 277 8.82 5.86 10.59
CA SER A 277 7.82 6.00 11.65
C SER A 277 6.38 5.80 11.17
N VAL A 278 6.19 5.34 9.94
CA VAL A 278 4.89 5.25 9.28
C VAL A 278 4.51 3.81 8.99
N ARG A 279 3.36 3.41 9.51
CA ARG A 279 2.74 2.13 9.20
C ARG A 279 1.62 2.32 8.18
N VAL A 280 1.59 1.50 7.15
CA VAL A 280 0.55 1.54 6.11
C VAL A 280 -0.29 0.27 6.18
N TYR A 281 -1.61 0.44 6.22
CA TYR A 281 -2.61 -0.63 6.21
C TYR A 281 -3.44 -0.52 4.93
N GLU A 282 -3.37 -1.54 4.07
CA GLU A 282 -4.20 -1.62 2.88
C GLU A 282 -5.47 -2.45 3.15
N ALA A 283 -6.63 -1.80 3.14
CA ALA A 283 -7.92 -2.45 3.39
C ALA A 283 -8.22 -3.60 2.41
N SER A 284 -7.66 -3.55 1.19
CA SER A 284 -7.81 -4.64 0.20
C SER A 284 -7.05 -5.92 0.58
N THR A 285 -5.98 -5.81 1.37
CA THR A 285 -5.23 -6.94 1.92
C THR A 285 -5.99 -7.54 3.10
N VAL A 286 -6.44 -6.69 4.01
CA VAL A 286 -7.23 -7.13 5.19
C VAL A 286 -8.55 -7.78 4.78
N LEU A 287 -9.27 -7.23 3.78
CA LEU A 287 -10.50 -7.82 3.26
C LEU A 287 -10.25 -9.25 2.77
N ARG A 288 -9.14 -9.51 2.07
CA ARG A 288 -8.81 -10.85 1.57
C ARG A 288 -8.55 -11.84 2.68
N GLY A 289 -7.87 -11.44 3.75
CA GLY A 289 -7.68 -12.30 4.93
C GLY A 289 -8.98 -12.73 5.57
N ILE A 290 -9.89 -11.76 5.80
CA ILE A 290 -11.23 -12.07 6.33
C ILE A 290 -11.99 -13.02 5.39
N ALA A 291 -11.86 -12.81 4.08
CA ALA A 291 -12.50 -13.66 3.07
C ALA A 291 -11.95 -15.10 3.06
N GLU A 292 -10.62 -15.24 3.14
CA GLU A 292 -9.93 -16.54 3.21
C GLU A 292 -10.30 -17.31 4.50
N GLU A 293 -10.39 -16.64 5.64
CA GLU A 293 -10.85 -17.23 6.91
C GLU A 293 -12.28 -17.82 6.81
N VAL A 294 -13.15 -17.17 6.02
CA VAL A 294 -14.54 -17.62 5.77
C VAL A 294 -14.62 -18.63 4.61
N GLY A 295 -13.53 -18.81 3.85
CA GLY A 295 -13.46 -19.71 2.70
C GLY A 295 -14.09 -19.16 1.41
N VAL A 296 -14.29 -17.83 1.32
CA VAL A 296 -14.87 -17.14 0.15
C VAL A 296 -13.91 -16.05 -0.29
N ILE A 297 -13.39 -16.09 -1.52
CA ILE A 297 -12.49 -15.03 -2.02
C ILE A 297 -13.20 -14.21 -3.10
N PRO A 298 -13.65 -12.97 -2.79
CA PRO A 298 -14.29 -12.10 -3.76
C PRO A 298 -13.36 -11.79 -4.93
N SER A 299 -13.83 -12.08 -6.14
CA SER A 299 -13.08 -11.92 -7.39
C SER A 299 -13.32 -10.57 -8.08
N ASN A 300 -14.45 -9.93 -7.77
CA ASN A 300 -14.90 -8.68 -8.37
C ASN A 300 -15.61 -7.76 -7.35
N SER A 301 -16.02 -6.57 -7.81
CA SER A 301 -16.64 -5.54 -6.97
C SER A 301 -18.00 -5.95 -6.41
N ASP A 302 -18.80 -6.70 -7.17
CA ASP A 302 -20.15 -7.11 -6.76
C ASP A 302 -20.03 -8.18 -5.65
N GLU A 303 -19.20 -9.20 -5.86
CA GLU A 303 -18.91 -10.22 -4.83
C GLU A 303 -18.33 -9.61 -3.54
N ALA A 304 -17.49 -8.58 -3.66
CA ALA A 304 -16.93 -7.89 -2.49
C ALA A 304 -17.98 -7.06 -1.75
N LEU A 305 -18.96 -6.51 -2.46
CA LEU A 305 -20.09 -5.78 -1.87
C LEU A 305 -21.01 -6.75 -1.11
N ASP A 306 -21.37 -7.87 -1.73
CA ASP A 306 -22.20 -8.93 -1.12
C ASP A 306 -21.51 -9.50 0.12
N PHE A 307 -20.23 -9.83 0.02
CA PHE A 307 -19.44 -10.33 1.13
C PHE A 307 -19.42 -9.36 2.34
N LEU A 308 -19.24 -8.06 2.10
CA LEU A 308 -19.30 -7.06 3.17
C LEU A 308 -20.72 -6.91 3.74
N GLY A 309 -21.75 -7.11 2.92
CA GLY A 309 -23.15 -7.14 3.38
C GLY A 309 -23.43 -8.30 4.34
N GLU A 310 -22.81 -9.45 4.14
CA GLU A 310 -22.96 -10.64 4.97
C GLU A 310 -22.10 -10.60 6.24
N VAL A 311 -20.80 -10.27 6.11
CA VAL A 311 -19.84 -10.28 7.23
C VAL A 311 -19.93 -9.01 8.09
N GLY A 312 -20.42 -7.91 7.51
CA GLY A 312 -20.58 -6.63 8.17
C GLY A 312 -19.76 -5.52 7.50
N TRP A 313 -20.41 -4.39 7.28
CA TRP A 313 -19.86 -3.24 6.53
C TRP A 313 -18.63 -2.58 7.18
N ASP A 314 -18.36 -2.83 8.46
CA ASP A 314 -17.21 -2.29 9.21
C ASP A 314 -16.18 -3.37 9.60
N SER A 315 -16.33 -4.61 9.12
CA SER A 315 -15.49 -5.76 9.47
C SER A 315 -13.99 -5.51 9.22
N VAL A 316 -13.66 -4.95 8.06
CA VAL A 316 -12.28 -4.59 7.68
C VAL A 316 -11.71 -3.51 8.61
N ALA A 317 -12.50 -2.48 8.95
CA ALA A 317 -12.09 -1.41 9.84
C ALA A 317 -11.82 -1.88 11.28
N ARG A 318 -12.61 -2.82 11.79
CA ARG A 318 -12.38 -3.46 13.10
C ARG A 318 -11.03 -4.14 13.15
N ARG A 319 -10.75 -4.97 12.16
CA ARG A 319 -9.49 -5.72 12.05
C ARG A 319 -8.28 -4.77 11.90
N ILE A 320 -8.42 -3.70 11.12
CA ILE A 320 -7.37 -2.65 11.00
C ILE A 320 -7.14 -1.92 12.33
N ALA A 321 -8.21 -1.60 13.07
CA ALA A 321 -8.05 -0.95 14.37
C ALA A 321 -7.28 -1.82 15.37
N ASP A 322 -7.56 -3.12 15.39
CA ASP A 322 -6.81 -4.06 16.23
C ASP A 322 -5.31 -4.07 15.87
N TYR A 323 -4.97 -3.97 14.59
CA TYR A 323 -3.58 -3.87 14.16
C TYR A 323 -2.93 -2.56 14.59
N ILE A 324 -3.63 -1.42 14.46
CA ILE A 324 -3.15 -0.11 14.91
C ILE A 324 -2.93 -0.08 16.43
N ASP A 325 -3.81 -0.73 17.20
CA ASP A 325 -3.70 -0.78 18.66
C ASP A 325 -2.49 -1.61 19.14
N LYS A 326 -2.12 -2.65 18.39
CA LYS A 326 -0.95 -3.51 18.66
C LYS A 326 0.38 -2.92 18.16
N ASP A 327 0.34 -1.84 17.38
CA ASP A 327 1.51 -1.25 16.72
C ASP A 327 1.94 0.06 17.43
N ASP A 328 3.25 0.28 17.60
CA ASP A 328 3.80 1.45 18.30
C ASP A 328 4.15 2.62 17.36
N SER A 329 3.71 2.57 16.10
CA SER A 329 3.99 3.61 15.10
C SER A 329 3.33 4.93 15.44
N ARG A 330 4.07 6.03 15.23
CA ARG A 330 3.59 7.40 15.48
C ARG A 330 2.53 7.84 14.48
N LEU A 331 2.61 7.33 13.25
CA LEU A 331 1.68 7.66 12.16
C LEU A 331 1.22 6.37 11.48
N SER A 332 -0.09 6.15 11.44
CA SER A 332 -0.72 5.05 10.71
C SER A 332 -1.52 5.59 9.53
N VAL A 333 -1.29 5.05 8.34
CA VAL A 333 -2.02 5.38 7.12
C VAL A 333 -2.90 4.19 6.74
N VAL A 334 -4.20 4.41 6.65
CA VAL A 334 -5.17 3.39 6.23
C VAL A 334 -5.67 3.76 4.84
N SER A 335 -5.46 2.88 3.86
CA SER A 335 -5.78 3.13 2.46
C SER A 335 -6.78 2.11 1.92
N GLY A 336 -7.69 2.57 1.06
CA GLY A 336 -8.61 1.69 0.33
C GLY A 336 -9.90 1.34 1.08
N LEU A 337 -10.28 2.13 2.08
CA LEU A 337 -11.59 2.04 2.73
C LEU A 337 -12.70 2.32 1.70
N ARG A 338 -13.74 1.50 1.72
CA ARG A 338 -14.82 1.46 0.73
C ARG A 338 -16.15 1.92 1.31
N THR A 339 -16.42 1.71 2.60
CA THR A 339 -17.74 1.95 3.21
C THR A 339 -17.72 3.11 4.20
N PRO A 340 -18.80 3.91 4.31
CA PRO A 340 -18.91 4.92 5.37
C PRO A 340 -18.91 4.33 6.77
N GLU A 341 -19.34 3.07 6.91
CA GLU A 341 -19.31 2.31 8.16
C GLU A 341 -17.87 2.08 8.65
N GLU A 342 -16.94 1.74 7.75
CA GLU A 342 -15.51 1.63 8.08
C GLU A 342 -14.95 2.96 8.61
N LEU A 343 -15.27 4.06 7.93
CA LEU A 343 -14.82 5.41 8.32
C LEU A 343 -15.43 5.84 9.65
N LEU A 344 -16.73 5.56 9.86
CA LEU A 344 -17.41 5.81 11.13
C LEU A 344 -16.73 5.05 12.27
N PHE A 345 -16.43 3.78 12.07
CA PHE A 345 -15.77 2.95 13.08
C PHE A 345 -14.39 3.51 13.44
N LEU A 346 -13.54 3.77 12.44
CA LEU A 346 -12.19 4.29 12.65
C LEU A 346 -12.19 5.69 13.26
N LYS A 347 -13.10 6.59 12.85
CA LYS A 347 -13.24 7.93 13.46
C LYS A 347 -13.68 7.87 14.91
N ARG A 348 -14.52 6.89 15.29
CA ARG A 348 -14.89 6.68 16.70
C ARG A 348 -13.75 6.12 17.52
N ARG A 349 -13.03 5.14 16.96
CA ARG A 349 -11.89 4.49 17.63
C ARG A 349 -10.68 5.41 17.77
N PHE A 350 -10.46 6.26 16.77
CA PHE A 350 -9.36 7.22 16.68
C PHE A 350 -9.94 8.63 16.35
N PRO A 351 -10.42 9.38 17.35
CA PRO A 351 -11.09 10.68 17.13
C PRO A 351 -10.23 11.73 16.41
N ALA A 352 -8.91 11.66 16.56
CA ALA A 352 -7.96 12.54 15.89
C ALA A 352 -7.64 12.12 14.45
N ALA A 353 -8.18 10.99 13.97
CA ALA A 353 -7.90 10.50 12.62
C ALA A 353 -8.35 11.52 11.56
N ARG A 354 -7.57 11.72 10.50
CA ARG A 354 -7.87 12.68 9.42
C ARG A 354 -8.26 11.97 8.14
N ILE A 355 -9.37 12.39 7.52
CA ILE A 355 -9.81 11.86 6.22
C ILE A 355 -9.19 12.69 5.09
N VAL A 356 -8.35 12.05 4.29
CA VAL A 356 -7.69 12.63 3.10
C VAL A 356 -8.31 12.05 1.84
N LEU A 357 -8.91 12.90 1.02
CA LEU A 357 -9.39 12.54 -0.31
C LEU A 357 -8.30 12.78 -1.35
N ILE A 358 -7.94 11.73 -2.08
CA ILE A 358 -7.15 11.84 -3.30
C ILE A 358 -8.10 11.80 -4.49
N ASP A 359 -8.25 12.95 -5.13
CA ASP A 359 -9.12 13.13 -6.28
C ASP A 359 -8.31 13.31 -7.57
N ALA A 360 -8.85 12.85 -8.68
CA ALA A 360 -8.26 13.03 -10.00
C ALA A 360 -9.32 12.91 -11.09
N ASP A 361 -9.16 13.70 -12.15
CA ASP A 361 -10.05 13.69 -13.30
C ASP A 361 -10.23 12.27 -13.89
N GLN A 362 -11.47 11.93 -14.26
CA GLN A 362 -11.80 10.58 -14.71
C GLN A 362 -11.02 10.18 -15.98
N ARG A 363 -10.76 11.10 -16.90
CA ARG A 363 -9.97 10.81 -18.10
C ARG A 363 -8.52 10.50 -17.73
N ILE A 364 -7.93 11.29 -16.83
CA ILE A 364 -6.57 11.03 -16.32
C ILE A 364 -6.51 9.67 -15.61
N ARG A 365 -7.52 9.32 -14.80
CA ARG A 365 -7.61 8.01 -14.13
C ARG A 365 -7.70 6.85 -15.13
N PHE A 366 -8.42 7.02 -16.23
CA PHE A 366 -8.46 6.04 -17.32
C PHE A 366 -7.12 5.91 -18.04
N GLU A 367 -6.46 7.02 -18.37
CA GLU A 367 -5.11 7.00 -18.97
C GLU A 367 -4.11 6.26 -18.06
N ARG A 368 -4.16 6.51 -16.75
CA ARG A 368 -3.36 5.79 -15.75
C ARG A 368 -3.71 4.30 -15.69
N HIS A 369 -4.98 3.95 -15.80
CA HIS A 369 -5.43 2.56 -15.83
C HIS A 369 -4.79 1.81 -17.01
N ILE A 370 -4.85 2.39 -18.21
CA ILE A 370 -4.26 1.80 -19.42
C ILE A 370 -2.75 1.64 -19.27
N ARG A 371 -2.05 2.67 -18.77
CA ARG A 371 -0.59 2.60 -18.51
C ARG A 371 -0.22 1.54 -17.49
N ARG A 372 -1.02 1.36 -16.43
CA ARG A 372 -0.75 0.38 -15.36
C ARG A 372 -0.88 -1.07 -15.83
N ALA A 373 -1.63 -1.34 -16.90
CA ALA A 373 -1.82 -2.66 -17.51
C ALA A 373 -2.21 -3.82 -16.56
N ARG A 374 -2.68 -3.52 -15.33
CA ARG A 374 -2.98 -4.52 -14.29
C ARG A 374 -4.27 -5.31 -14.57
N ASP A 375 -5.15 -4.75 -15.39
CA ASP A 375 -6.48 -5.27 -15.62
C ASP A 375 -6.89 -5.00 -17.07
N SER A 376 -6.59 -5.97 -17.93
CA SER A 376 -6.84 -5.88 -19.38
C SER A 376 -8.32 -5.95 -19.76
N THR A 377 -9.24 -6.00 -18.78
CA THR A 377 -10.69 -6.12 -19.02
C THR A 377 -11.38 -4.79 -19.25
N LEU A 378 -10.81 -3.68 -18.77
CA LEU A 378 -11.40 -2.33 -18.88
C LEU A 378 -10.68 -1.54 -19.99
N THR A 379 -10.95 -1.94 -21.24
CA THR A 379 -10.24 -1.43 -22.42
C THR A 379 -10.75 -0.08 -22.93
N ASP A 380 -11.97 0.32 -22.56
CA ASP A 380 -12.57 1.57 -22.98
C ASP A 380 -13.12 2.42 -21.82
N MET A 381 -13.30 3.71 -22.11
CA MET A 381 -13.78 4.69 -21.12
C MET A 381 -15.18 4.34 -20.58
N ARG A 382 -16.06 3.72 -21.38
CA ARG A 382 -17.41 3.36 -20.92
C ARG A 382 -17.38 2.21 -19.93
N ALA A 383 -16.56 1.19 -20.17
CA ALA A 383 -16.30 0.10 -19.24
C ALA A 383 -15.68 0.64 -17.95
N PHE A 384 -14.70 1.53 -18.05
CA PHE A 384 -14.10 2.18 -16.88
C PHE A 384 -15.11 3.01 -16.07
N SER A 385 -15.95 3.82 -16.72
CA SER A 385 -17.00 4.60 -16.04
C SER A 385 -18.05 3.71 -15.38
N ARG A 386 -18.41 2.56 -15.98
CA ARG A 386 -19.32 1.58 -15.36
C ARG A 386 -18.72 0.95 -14.11
N GLU A 387 -17.45 0.58 -14.17
CA GLU A 387 -16.75 0.03 -13.00
C GLU A 387 -16.57 1.09 -11.89
N ASP A 388 -16.28 2.34 -12.25
CA ASP A 388 -16.28 3.45 -11.30
C ASP A 388 -17.63 3.60 -10.59
N GLU A 389 -18.73 3.43 -11.32
CA GLU A 389 -20.08 3.53 -10.76
C GLU A 389 -20.37 2.37 -9.80
N LYS A 390 -19.99 1.14 -10.15
CA LYS A 390 -20.04 -0.02 -9.24
C LYS A 390 -19.23 0.21 -7.97
N GLN A 391 -18.02 0.77 -8.08
CA GLN A 391 -17.20 1.10 -6.91
C GLN A 391 -17.84 2.15 -6.00
N LYS A 392 -18.75 2.99 -6.51
CA LYS A 392 -19.50 3.93 -5.68
C LYS A 392 -20.63 3.28 -4.89
N GLU A 393 -21.09 2.08 -5.27
CA GLU A 393 -22.11 1.32 -4.54
C GLU A 393 -21.65 0.89 -3.13
N PHE A 394 -20.33 0.89 -2.87
CA PHE A 394 -19.83 0.75 -1.51
C PHE A 394 -20.16 1.95 -0.61
N GLY A 395 -20.42 3.13 -1.19
CA GLY A 395 -20.95 4.32 -0.52
C GLY A 395 -19.93 5.42 -0.24
N THR A 396 -18.67 5.11 0.10
CA THR A 396 -17.69 6.16 0.48
C THR A 396 -17.44 7.16 -0.64
N LEU A 397 -17.32 6.68 -1.88
CA LEU A 397 -17.05 7.56 -3.02
C LEU A 397 -18.21 8.49 -3.36
N ARG A 398 -19.46 8.16 -2.96
CA ARG A 398 -20.62 9.07 -3.14
C ARG A 398 -20.50 10.33 -2.30
N ILE A 399 -19.88 10.21 -1.14
CA ILE A 399 -19.82 11.25 -0.10
C ILE A 399 -18.41 11.78 0.13
N ALA A 400 -17.42 11.34 -0.64
CA ALA A 400 -16.01 11.60 -0.37
C ALA A 400 -15.70 13.10 -0.19
N ASN A 401 -16.32 13.97 -1.00
CA ASN A 401 -16.16 15.42 -0.89
C ASN A 401 -16.79 16.02 0.38
N ASP A 402 -17.90 15.46 0.84
CA ASP A 402 -18.59 15.91 2.05
C ASP A 402 -17.73 15.59 3.28
N ILE A 403 -17.14 14.39 3.32
CA ILE A 403 -16.41 13.87 4.48
C ILE A 403 -14.91 14.22 4.52
N ALA A 404 -14.31 14.62 3.39
CA ALA A 404 -12.89 14.96 3.35
C ALA A 404 -12.57 16.18 4.22
N GLU A 405 -11.52 16.05 5.03
CA GLU A 405 -10.92 17.14 5.80
C GLU A 405 -9.79 17.80 4.98
N ILE A 406 -9.09 17.00 4.18
CA ILE A 406 -8.05 17.44 3.25
C ILE A 406 -8.31 16.80 1.89
N THR A 407 -8.23 17.59 0.83
CA THR A 407 -8.38 17.10 -0.55
C THR A 407 -7.11 17.38 -1.34
N ILE A 408 -6.53 16.34 -1.92
CA ILE A 408 -5.36 16.41 -2.80
C ILE A 408 -5.81 16.15 -4.24
N ILE A 409 -5.70 17.18 -5.09
CA ILE A 409 -6.00 17.08 -6.53
C ILE A 409 -4.77 16.54 -7.27
N ASN A 410 -4.88 15.35 -7.84
CA ASN A 410 -3.83 14.62 -8.53
C ASN A 410 -4.06 14.59 -10.06
N ASP A 411 -4.17 15.77 -10.66
CA ASP A 411 -4.26 15.94 -12.13
C ASP A 411 -2.90 16.25 -12.78
N GLY A 412 -1.90 16.52 -11.95
CA GLY A 412 -0.57 16.96 -12.37
C GLY A 412 0.44 15.85 -12.62
N THR A 413 1.69 16.25 -12.72
CA THR A 413 2.83 15.33 -12.79
C THR A 413 3.10 14.68 -11.45
N ARG A 414 3.88 13.59 -11.45
CA ARG A 414 4.27 12.88 -10.23
C ARG A 414 4.98 13.79 -9.23
N ASN A 415 5.86 14.69 -9.68
CA ASN A 415 6.54 15.66 -8.81
C ASN A 415 5.57 16.67 -8.20
N GLN A 416 4.60 17.16 -8.97
CA GLN A 416 3.56 18.04 -8.42
C GLN A 416 2.73 17.30 -7.37
N TYR A 417 2.44 16.01 -7.60
CA TYR A 417 1.71 15.20 -6.64
C TYR A 417 2.51 14.98 -5.34
N SER A 418 3.80 14.62 -5.41
CA SER A 418 4.65 14.48 -4.22
C SER A 418 4.70 15.74 -3.36
N LYS A 419 4.81 16.93 -3.98
CA LYS A 419 4.78 18.20 -3.25
C LYS A 419 3.45 18.42 -2.53
N LYS A 420 2.32 18.11 -3.17
CA LYS A 420 1.00 18.20 -2.52
C LYS A 420 0.83 17.20 -1.37
N ILE A 421 1.50 16.05 -1.44
CA ILE A 421 1.53 15.09 -0.32
C ILE A 421 2.28 15.72 0.86
N GLU A 422 3.46 16.29 0.63
CA GLU A 422 4.24 16.98 1.66
C GLU A 422 3.43 18.12 2.32
N GLU A 423 2.80 18.97 1.52
CA GLU A 423 1.92 20.05 2.01
C GLU A 423 0.75 19.49 2.85
N ALA A 424 0.14 18.38 2.43
CA ALA A 424 -0.93 17.73 3.19
C ALA A 424 -0.43 17.14 4.52
N LEU A 425 0.80 16.63 4.57
CA LEU A 425 1.41 16.10 5.80
C LEU A 425 1.69 17.20 6.82
N ASP A 426 2.10 18.39 6.36
CA ASP A 426 2.27 19.55 7.24
C ASP A 426 0.93 19.95 7.87
N LEU A 427 -0.18 19.90 7.11
CA LEU A 427 -1.52 20.14 7.63
C LEU A 427 -1.98 19.06 8.63
N ILE A 428 -1.61 17.80 8.40
CA ILE A 428 -1.92 16.70 9.31
C ILE A 428 -1.12 16.81 10.61
N SER A 429 0.12 17.30 10.53
CA SER A 429 1.04 17.44 11.67
C SER A 429 0.85 18.74 12.46
N GLY A 430 0.17 19.74 11.89
CA GLY A 430 -0.16 21.00 12.55
C GLY A 430 -1.08 20.82 13.76
N ALA A 431 -0.80 21.55 14.84
CA ALA A 431 -1.56 21.48 16.09
C ALA A 431 -3.09 21.64 15.86
N PRO A 432 -3.94 20.86 16.57
CA PRO A 432 -5.38 20.80 16.33
C PRO A 432 -6.13 22.14 16.47
N GLU A 433 -5.54 23.14 17.14
CA GLU A 433 -6.15 24.47 17.33
C GLU A 433 -6.17 25.35 16.07
N LYS A 434 -5.15 25.29 15.19
CA LYS A 434 -5.14 26.12 13.98
C LYS A 434 -6.11 25.63 12.90
N LEU A 435 -6.39 24.33 12.83
CA LEU A 435 -7.36 23.76 11.89
C LEU A 435 -8.81 23.85 12.37
N ARG A 436 -9.07 23.84 13.69
CA ARG A 436 -10.43 24.06 14.23
C ARG A 436 -11.04 25.38 13.79
N LEU A 437 -10.21 26.41 13.58
CA LEU A 437 -10.64 27.72 13.06
C LEU A 437 -11.12 27.70 11.60
N GLN A 438 -10.87 26.62 10.85
CA GLN A 438 -11.32 26.49 9.45
C GLN A 438 -12.54 25.57 9.26
N SER A 439 -13.01 24.87 10.31
CA SER A 439 -13.95 23.75 10.16
C SER A 439 -15.33 23.95 10.79
N SER A 440 -15.97 25.12 10.68
CA SER A 440 -17.45 25.13 10.71
C SER A 440 -17.96 24.82 9.31
N LYS A 441 -17.76 23.58 8.82
CA LYS A 441 -18.45 23.12 7.60
C LYS A 441 -19.93 23.12 7.95
N SER A 442 -20.70 24.03 7.35
CA SER A 442 -22.17 24.00 7.47
C SER A 442 -22.68 22.62 7.02
N LEU A 443 -23.71 22.10 7.71
CA LEU A 443 -24.31 20.81 7.40
C LEU A 443 -24.65 20.76 5.89
N SER A 444 -24.15 19.74 5.19
CA SER A 444 -24.43 19.61 3.75
C SER A 444 -25.93 19.42 3.50
N GLU A 445 -26.39 19.68 2.28
CA GLU A 445 -27.79 19.38 1.91
C GLU A 445 -28.13 17.92 2.14
N LEU A 446 -27.20 17.01 1.80
CA LEU A 446 -27.31 15.59 2.07
C LEU A 446 -27.49 15.32 3.57
N HIS A 447 -26.63 15.87 4.42
CA HIS A 447 -26.69 15.67 5.86
C HIS A 447 -28.06 16.09 6.43
N ARG A 448 -28.52 17.30 6.08
CA ARG A 448 -29.81 17.83 6.56
C ARG A 448 -31.00 17.02 6.05
N SER A 449 -31.00 16.68 4.76
CA SER A 449 -32.07 15.87 4.16
C SER A 449 -32.11 14.45 4.73
N LEU A 450 -30.96 13.81 4.94
CA LEU A 450 -30.88 12.47 5.52
C LEU A 450 -31.31 12.46 6.99
N LYS A 451 -30.91 13.48 7.76
CA LYS A 451 -31.37 13.66 9.16
C LYS A 451 -32.88 13.80 9.24
N ALA A 452 -33.48 14.62 8.39
CA ALA A 452 -34.93 14.77 8.31
C ALA A 452 -35.61 13.45 7.90
N LEU A 453 -35.11 12.76 6.86
CA LEU A 453 -35.65 11.47 6.43
C LEU A 453 -35.63 10.41 7.55
N LEU A 454 -34.52 10.29 8.28
CA LEU A 454 -34.39 9.38 9.42
C LEU A 454 -35.29 9.77 10.60
N THR A 455 -35.51 11.06 10.82
CA THR A 455 -36.41 11.56 11.86
C THR A 455 -37.87 11.20 11.54
N ILE A 456 -38.26 11.20 10.25
CA ILE A 456 -39.58 10.75 9.82
C ILE A 456 -39.73 9.23 9.98
N GLY A 457 -38.66 8.46 9.74
CA GLY A 457 -38.60 7.02 10.01
C GLY A 457 -39.31 6.12 9.00
N ILE A 458 -40.13 6.69 8.10
CA ILE A 458 -40.84 5.99 7.02
C ILE A 458 -40.57 6.64 5.66
N ALA A 459 -41.12 6.05 4.59
CA ALA A 459 -41.02 6.63 3.25
C ALA A 459 -41.68 8.02 3.20
N ALA A 460 -40.90 9.04 2.79
CA ALA A 460 -41.32 10.44 2.78
C ALA A 460 -41.06 11.10 1.44
N THR A 461 -41.94 12.01 1.05
CA THR A 461 -41.79 12.86 -0.14
C THR A 461 -40.73 13.92 0.10
N CYS A 462 -40.14 14.45 -0.98
CA CYS A 462 -39.18 15.55 -0.89
C CYS A 462 -39.78 16.84 -0.28
N GLU A 463 -41.10 16.98 -0.30
CA GLU A 463 -41.83 18.10 0.30
C GLU A 463 -41.89 17.97 1.83
N GLU A 464 -42.29 16.81 2.33
CA GLU A 464 -42.30 16.50 3.78
C GLU A 464 -40.89 16.61 4.39
N ILE A 465 -39.87 16.12 3.68
CA ILE A 465 -38.48 16.23 4.11
C ILE A 465 -38.05 17.71 4.14
N ALA A 466 -38.37 18.49 3.11
CA ALA A 466 -38.04 19.91 3.05
C ALA A 466 -38.71 20.71 4.18
N GLU A 467 -40.00 20.46 4.44
CA GLU A 467 -40.73 21.06 5.55
C GLU A 467 -40.09 20.74 6.91
N LEU A 468 -39.69 19.49 7.13
CA LEU A 468 -39.02 19.10 8.37
C LEU A 468 -37.64 19.76 8.51
N THR A 469 -36.85 19.83 7.44
CA THR A 469 -35.55 20.56 7.49
C THR A 469 -35.74 22.03 7.85
N ALA A 470 -36.82 22.68 7.38
CA ALA A 470 -37.16 24.05 7.76
C ALA A 470 -37.57 24.16 9.24
N LYS A 471 -38.39 23.23 9.74
CA LYS A 471 -38.77 23.14 11.17
C LYS A 471 -37.55 22.93 12.08
N LEU A 472 -36.54 22.19 11.62
CA LEU A 472 -35.28 21.96 12.34
C LEU A 472 -34.30 23.16 12.26
N GLY A 473 -34.69 24.27 11.62
CA GLY A 473 -33.87 25.48 11.52
C GLY A 473 -32.78 25.42 10.43
N SER A 474 -32.80 24.42 9.56
CA SER A 474 -31.77 24.20 8.54
C SER A 474 -32.41 23.84 7.19
N PRO A 475 -33.11 24.78 6.53
CA PRO A 475 -33.99 24.47 5.39
C PRO A 475 -33.22 23.96 4.17
N VAL A 476 -33.75 22.90 3.55
CA VAL A 476 -33.32 22.39 2.24
C VAL A 476 -34.51 22.40 1.29
N ARG A 477 -34.36 23.00 0.11
CA ARG A 477 -35.43 23.06 -0.89
C ARG A 477 -35.74 21.66 -1.43
N LYS A 478 -37.00 21.39 -1.78
CA LYS A 478 -37.48 20.14 -2.38
C LYS A 478 -36.58 19.60 -3.52
N TYR A 479 -36.17 20.47 -4.46
CA TYR A 479 -35.28 20.08 -5.57
C TYR A 479 -33.90 19.62 -5.07
N ASN A 480 -33.34 20.32 -4.09
CA ASN A 480 -32.04 20.02 -3.50
C ASN A 480 -32.11 18.73 -2.66
N THR A 481 -33.22 18.50 -1.94
CA THR A 481 -33.50 17.23 -1.24
C THR A 481 -33.46 16.06 -2.21
N ASN A 482 -34.17 16.18 -3.35
CA ASN A 482 -34.16 15.14 -4.37
C ASN A 482 -32.75 14.92 -4.94
N ARG A 483 -32.02 15.99 -5.27
CA ARG A 483 -30.65 15.89 -5.78
C ARG A 483 -29.72 15.20 -4.79
N ALA A 484 -29.78 15.57 -3.52
CA ALA A 484 -28.92 15.05 -2.48
C ALA A 484 -29.20 13.57 -2.19
N LEU A 485 -30.46 13.18 -1.97
CA LEU A 485 -30.81 11.79 -1.66
C LEU A 485 -30.66 10.86 -2.87
N LYS A 486 -30.95 11.34 -4.09
CA LYS A 486 -30.71 10.57 -5.32
C LYS A 486 -29.24 10.21 -5.52
N ALA A 487 -28.32 11.02 -5.00
CA ALA A 487 -26.89 10.79 -5.14
C ALA A 487 -26.36 9.65 -4.25
N VAL A 488 -27.15 9.15 -3.30
CA VAL A 488 -26.75 8.14 -2.30
C VAL A 488 -27.81 7.03 -2.18
N PRO A 489 -28.15 6.32 -3.28
CA PRO A 489 -29.23 5.33 -3.29
C PRO A 489 -29.02 4.20 -2.28
N GLU A 490 -27.77 3.94 -1.87
CA GLU A 490 -27.39 2.92 -0.89
C GLU A 490 -27.82 3.31 0.55
N PHE A 491 -28.08 4.60 0.77
CA PHE A 491 -28.50 5.19 2.05
C PHE A 491 -29.92 5.78 2.00
N ALA A 492 -30.47 6.02 0.81
CA ALA A 492 -31.83 6.51 0.63
C ALA A 492 -32.48 5.89 -0.61
N SER A 493 -33.29 4.86 -0.39
CA SER A 493 -34.01 4.15 -1.46
C SER A 493 -35.06 5.05 -2.09
N ARG A 494 -34.96 5.24 -3.40
CA ARG A 494 -35.92 5.99 -4.20
C ARG A 494 -37.12 5.11 -4.55
N LEU A 495 -38.31 5.52 -4.15
CA LEU A 495 -39.57 4.82 -4.42
C LEU A 495 -40.41 5.64 -5.42
N GLU A 496 -40.58 5.11 -6.62
CA GLU A 496 -41.31 5.76 -7.72
C GLU A 496 -42.36 4.80 -8.27
N GLN A 497 -43.63 5.12 -8.05
CA GLN A 497 -44.77 4.37 -8.59
C GLN A 497 -45.61 5.28 -9.51
N LYS A 498 -46.13 4.72 -10.60
CA LYS A 498 -46.88 5.47 -11.61
C LYS A 498 -48.14 6.07 -10.98
N GLY A 499 -48.24 7.40 -10.99
CA GLY A 499 -49.36 8.14 -10.40
C GLY A 499 -49.16 8.59 -8.95
N GLU A 500 -48.08 8.18 -8.29
CA GLU A 500 -47.74 8.60 -6.94
C GLU A 500 -46.67 9.69 -6.90
N ARG A 501 -46.61 10.43 -5.79
CA ARG A 501 -45.50 11.35 -5.53
C ARG A 501 -44.23 10.55 -5.22
N LEU A 502 -43.10 11.00 -5.78
CA LEU A 502 -41.78 10.45 -5.50
C LEU A 502 -41.49 10.48 -3.99
N ARG A 503 -41.09 9.33 -3.44
CA ARG A 503 -40.73 9.16 -2.03
C ARG A 503 -39.31 8.61 -1.89
N TYR A 504 -38.69 8.90 -0.76
CA TYR A 504 -37.43 8.29 -0.31
C TYR A 504 -37.66 7.55 0.99
N GLN A 505 -36.99 6.42 1.17
CA GLN A 505 -37.02 5.63 2.39
C GLN A 505 -35.59 5.41 2.90
N PRO A 506 -35.32 5.52 4.21
CA PRO A 506 -34.01 5.17 4.74
C PRO A 506 -33.74 3.66 4.54
N THR A 507 -32.51 3.33 4.17
CA THR A 507 -31.98 1.95 4.19
C THR A 507 -31.43 1.60 5.57
N ASN A 508 -31.04 0.33 5.77
CA ASN A 508 -30.34 -0.13 6.97
C ASN A 508 -28.96 0.54 7.20
N ARG A 509 -28.38 1.16 6.16
CA ARG A 509 -27.07 1.85 6.21
C ARG A 509 -27.17 3.34 6.53
N SER A 510 -28.36 3.93 6.37
CA SER A 510 -28.61 5.38 6.54
C SER A 510 -28.09 5.95 7.86
N LEU A 511 -28.33 5.23 8.96
CA LEU A 511 -27.99 5.70 10.30
C LEU A 511 -26.46 5.83 10.50
N SER A 512 -25.69 4.91 9.91
CA SER A 512 -24.24 4.97 9.95
C SER A 512 -23.70 6.17 9.20
N LEU A 513 -24.25 6.47 8.01
CA LEU A 513 -23.90 7.67 7.27
C LEU A 513 -24.23 8.95 8.06
N LEU A 514 -25.44 9.05 8.63
CA LEU A 514 -25.81 10.21 9.44
C LEU A 514 -24.85 10.40 10.62
N ARG A 515 -24.51 9.32 11.33
CA ARG A 515 -23.57 9.35 12.46
C ARG A 515 -22.17 9.78 12.04
N LEU A 516 -21.69 9.37 10.86
CA LEU A 516 -20.40 9.83 10.33
C LEU A 516 -20.43 11.33 10.06
N LEU A 517 -21.50 11.82 9.40
CA LEU A 517 -21.64 13.24 9.09
C LEU A 517 -21.77 14.10 10.36
N ASP A 518 -22.52 13.63 11.36
CA ASP A 518 -22.62 14.29 12.66
C ASP A 518 -21.25 14.41 13.36
N LEU A 519 -20.42 13.34 13.31
CA LEU A 519 -19.06 13.35 13.88
C LEU A 519 -18.08 14.30 13.19
N LEU A 520 -18.33 14.64 11.92
CA LEU A 520 -17.45 15.51 11.14
C LEU A 520 -17.85 16.99 11.20
N THR A 521 -19.04 17.28 11.71
CA THR A 521 -19.63 18.63 11.75
C THR A 521 -19.81 19.16 13.17
N GLY A 522 -19.84 18.28 14.18
CA GLY A 522 -19.75 18.62 15.60
C GLY A 522 -18.31 18.62 16.09
#